data_AF-A0A923UZN6-F1
#
_entry.id   AF-A0A923UZN6-F1
#
_cell.length_a   1.000
_cell.length_b   1.000
_cell.length_c   1.000
_cell.angle_alpha   90.00
_cell.angle_beta   90.00
_cell.angle_gamma   90.00
#
_symmetry.space_group_name_H-M   'P 1'
#
loop_
_entity.id
_entity.type
_entity.pdbx_description
1 polymer ?
#
loop_
_entity_poly.entity_id
_entity_poly.type
_entity_poly.pdbx_seq_one_letter_code
_entity_poly.pdbx_strand_id
1 'polypeptide(L)'
;MSIDYLPIVFFIIALFYSSVGFGGGSSYLAILSLFLNDFHEIRSTALILNICVVTIGTVVFMRNSVFNLKLFWPFLIASIPFAYFGAQLKLSQKSFFLILGSALILSGVFLMLRFLTTQIKSTEFK
;
A
#
# COMPACT_ATOMS: atom_id res chain seq x y z
N MET A 1 -23.82 -1.87 -2.92
CA MET A 1 -23.22 -3.15 -3.32
C MET A 1 -22.91 -3.90 -2.03
N SER A 2 -23.44 -5.11 -1.83
CA SER A 2 -23.38 -5.80 -0.53
C SER A 2 -21.94 -6.07 -0.11
N ILE A 3 -21.65 -5.92 1.19
CA ILE A 3 -20.31 -6.03 1.82
C ILE A 3 -19.70 -7.43 1.62
N ASP A 4 -20.52 -8.41 1.25
CA ASP A 4 -20.17 -9.83 1.13
C ASP A 4 -19.07 -10.12 0.10
N TYR A 5 -18.88 -9.27 -0.92
CA TYR A 5 -17.85 -9.46 -1.95
C TYR A 5 -16.47 -8.90 -1.56
N LEU A 6 -16.41 -8.06 -0.53
CA LEU A 6 -15.19 -7.37 -0.10
C LEU A 6 -14.03 -8.34 0.24
N PRO A 7 -14.27 -9.48 0.93
CA PRO A 7 -13.20 -10.44 1.25
C PRO A 7 -12.58 -11.06 0.00
N ILE A 8 -13.37 -11.34 -1.03
CA ILE A 8 -12.89 -11.93 -2.30
C ILE A 8 -11.99 -10.91 -3.02
N VAL A 9 -12.43 -9.65 -3.08
CA VAL A 9 -11.66 -8.57 -3.67
C VAL A 9 -10.33 -8.37 -2.92
N PHE A 10 -10.36 -8.38 -1.58
CA PHE A 10 -9.15 -8.26 -0.77
C PHE A 10 -8.22 -9.45 -0.91
N PHE A 11 -8.76 -10.66 -1.03
CA PHE A 11 -7.97 -11.85 -1.29
C PHE A 11 -7.21 -11.73 -2.61
N ILE A 12 -7.88 -11.29 -3.68
CA ILE A 12 -7.26 -11.08 -4.99
C ILE A 12 -6.14 -10.04 -4.90
N ILE A 13 -6.39 -8.90 -4.23
CA ILE A 13 -5.39 -7.84 -4.06
C ILE A 13 -4.20 -8.33 -3.26
N ALA A 14 -4.44 -9.00 -2.14
CA ALA A 14 -3.40 -9.56 -1.30
C ALA A 14 -2.52 -10.56 -2.08
N LEU A 15 -3.13 -11.39 -2.91
CA LEU A 15 -2.43 -12.36 -3.75
C LEU A 15 -1.50 -11.66 -4.77
N PHE A 16 -1.99 -10.65 -5.49
CA PHE A 16 -1.18 -9.89 -6.44
C PHE A 16 -0.06 -9.10 -5.74
N TYR A 17 -0.40 -8.39 -4.66
CA TYR A 17 0.56 -7.56 -3.93
C TYR A 17 1.65 -8.39 -3.24
N SER A 18 1.29 -9.52 -2.64
CA SER A 18 2.26 -10.42 -2.02
C SER A 18 3.19 -11.06 -3.06
N SER A 19 2.72 -11.30 -4.28
CA SER A 19 3.56 -11.84 -5.38
C SER A 19 4.74 -10.94 -5.76
N VAL A 20 4.57 -9.62 -5.62
CA VAL A 20 5.66 -8.63 -5.79
C VAL A 20 6.31 -8.20 -4.46
N GLY A 21 5.91 -8.79 -3.33
CA GLY A 21 6.46 -8.50 -2.00
C GLY A 21 5.95 -7.21 -1.34
N PHE A 22 4.84 -6.63 -1.83
CA PHE A 22 4.22 -5.44 -1.26
C PHE A 22 2.99 -5.78 -0.40
N GLY A 23 2.60 -4.87 0.51
CA GLY A 23 1.51 -5.08 1.47
C GLY A 23 0.08 -4.75 1.00
N GLY A 24 -0.09 -3.94 -0.06
CA GLY A 24 -1.41 -3.62 -0.62
C GLY A 24 -2.18 -2.48 0.02
N GLY A 25 -1.63 -1.83 1.06
CA GLY A 25 -2.33 -0.80 1.86
C GLY A 25 -3.06 0.30 1.07
N SER A 26 -2.45 0.85 0.02
CA SER A 26 -3.06 1.88 -0.82
C SER A 26 -4.32 1.40 -1.55
N SER A 27 -4.31 0.15 -2.03
CA SER A 27 -5.43 -0.46 -2.75
C SER A 27 -6.58 -0.82 -1.81
N TYR A 28 -6.28 -1.27 -0.58
CA TYR A 28 -7.30 -1.48 0.45
C TYR A 28 -7.98 -0.16 0.80
N LEU A 29 -7.21 0.92 1.04
CA LEU A 29 -7.77 2.24 1.30
C LEU A 29 -8.65 2.74 0.15
N ALA A 30 -8.21 2.54 -1.10
CA ALA A 30 -8.97 2.92 -2.29
C ALA A 30 -10.34 2.21 -2.32
N ILE A 31 -10.35 0.90 -2.16
CA ILE A 31 -11.58 0.12 -2.26
C ILE A 31 -12.47 0.36 -1.05
N LEU A 32 -11.92 0.36 0.16
CA LEU A 32 -12.69 0.69 1.37
C LEU A 32 -13.34 2.08 1.25
N SER A 33 -12.68 3.06 0.62
CA SER A 33 -13.26 4.39 0.39
C SER A 33 -14.47 4.42 -0.54
N LEU A 34 -14.64 3.40 -1.39
CA LEU A 34 -15.78 3.29 -2.31
C LEU A 34 -16.99 2.60 -1.66
N PHE A 35 -16.76 1.81 -0.60
CA PHE A 35 -17.81 0.98 0.02
C PHE A 35 -18.22 1.46 1.42
N LEU A 36 -17.32 2.09 2.16
CA LEU A 36 -17.57 2.57 3.52
C LEU A 36 -17.65 4.11 3.53
N ASN A 37 -18.51 4.64 4.41
CA ASN A 37 -18.61 6.08 4.65
C ASN A 37 -17.79 6.53 5.87
N ASP A 38 -17.54 5.63 6.82
CA ASP A 38 -16.77 5.94 8.02
C ASP A 38 -15.25 5.85 7.75
N PHE A 39 -14.57 6.99 7.85
CA PHE A 39 -13.14 7.07 7.60
C PHE A 39 -12.28 6.36 8.67
N HIS A 40 -12.78 6.24 9.91
CA HIS A 40 -12.09 5.51 10.96
C HIS A 40 -12.10 4.01 10.66
N GLU A 41 -13.23 3.47 10.20
CA GLU A 41 -13.35 2.07 9.79
C GLU A 41 -12.47 1.76 8.57
N ILE A 42 -12.46 2.65 7.57
CA ILE A 42 -11.59 2.53 6.39
C ILE A 42 -10.12 2.43 6.82
N ARG A 43 -9.66 3.37 7.66
CA ARG A 43 -8.26 3.43 8.07
C ARG A 43 -7.87 2.22 8.91
N SER A 44 -8.71 1.83 9.88
CA SER A 44 -8.42 0.72 10.78
C SER A 44 -8.38 -0.61 10.02
N THR A 45 -9.38 -0.87 9.18
CA THR A 45 -9.46 -2.10 8.39
C THR A 45 -8.30 -2.21 7.41
N ALA A 46 -7.97 -1.13 6.69
CA ALA A 46 -6.81 -1.14 5.78
C ALA A 46 -5.49 -1.39 6.50
N LEU A 47 -5.31 -0.84 7.71
CA LEU A 47 -4.11 -1.04 8.51
C LEU A 47 -3.96 -2.50 8.94
N ILE A 48 -5.04 -3.11 9.45
CA ILE A 48 -5.05 -4.51 9.88
C ILE A 48 -4.68 -5.42 8.71
N LEU A 49 -5.34 -5.25 7.56
CA LEU A 49 -5.06 -6.03 6.35
C LEU A 49 -3.60 -5.90 5.90
N ASN A 50 -3.07 -4.67 5.87
CA ASN A 50 -1.70 -4.42 5.47
C ASN A 50 -0.70 -5.07 6.43
N ILE A 51 -0.92 -4.98 7.75
CA ILE A 51 -0.07 -5.64 8.74
C ILE A 51 -0.08 -7.15 8.53
N CYS A 52 -1.25 -7.79 8.38
CA CYS A 52 -1.34 -9.23 8.16
C CYS A 52 -0.53 -9.68 6.92
N VAL A 53 -0.73 -9.03 5.77
CA VAL A 53 -0.06 -9.41 4.51
C VAL A 53 1.44 -9.15 4.57
N VAL A 54 1.86 -7.99 5.10
CA VAL A 54 3.28 -7.64 5.22
C VAL A 54 4.00 -8.54 6.22
N THR A 55 3.36 -8.90 7.34
CA THR A 55 3.95 -9.83 8.32
C THR A 55 4.18 -11.20 7.69
N ILE A 56 3.20 -11.74 6.96
CA ILE A 56 3.36 -13.02 6.26
C ILE A 56 4.52 -12.94 5.26
N GLY A 57 4.56 -11.90 4.43
CA GLY A 57 5.65 -11.69 3.47
C GLY A 57 7.02 -11.57 4.14
N THR A 58 7.10 -10.86 5.26
CA THR A 58 8.33 -10.70 6.05
C THR A 58 8.81 -12.02 6.64
N VAL A 59 7.90 -12.84 7.19
CA VAL A 59 8.23 -14.18 7.71
C VAL A 59 8.78 -15.08 6.61
N VAL A 60 8.18 -15.06 5.42
CA VAL A 60 8.68 -15.82 4.25
C VAL A 60 10.09 -15.33 3.85
N PHE A 61 10.32 -14.02 3.82
CA PHE A 61 11.63 -13.43 3.51
C PHE A 61 12.72 -13.82 4.52
N MET A 62 12.38 -13.81 5.81
CA MET A 62 13.28 -14.24 6.88
C MET A 62 13.60 -15.73 6.76
N ARG A 63 12.61 -16.58 6.46
CA ARG A 63 12.80 -18.02 6.30
C ARG A 63 13.70 -18.37 5.10
N ASN A 64 13.65 -17.58 4.04
CA ASN A 64 14.48 -17.79 2.85
C ASN A 64 15.88 -17.16 2.95
N SER A 65 16.27 -16.63 4.12
CA SER A 65 17.59 -16.01 4.37
C SER A 65 17.95 -14.85 3.42
N VAL A 66 16.95 -14.22 2.80
CA VAL A 66 17.13 -13.07 1.88
C VAL A 66 17.11 -11.74 2.65
N PHE A 67 16.90 -11.79 3.97
CA PHE A 67 16.73 -10.61 4.80
C PHE A 67 18.05 -10.02 5.28
N ASN A 68 18.36 -8.80 4.83
CA ASN A 68 19.56 -8.07 5.26
C ASN A 68 19.23 -7.12 6.42
N LEU A 69 19.49 -7.57 7.65
CA LEU A 69 19.29 -6.81 8.88
C LEU A 69 20.04 -5.47 8.91
N LYS A 70 21.24 -5.41 8.32
CA LYS A 70 22.09 -4.21 8.31
C LYS A 70 21.46 -3.09 7.49
N LEU A 71 20.75 -3.45 6.41
CA LEU A 71 20.02 -2.49 5.60
C LEU A 71 18.68 -2.10 6.23
N PHE A 72 18.02 -3.03 6.94
CA PHE A 72 16.70 -2.82 7.55
C PHE A 72 16.71 -1.88 8.75
N TRP A 73 17.72 -1.98 9.63
CA TRP A 73 17.81 -1.22 10.87
C TRP A 73 17.65 0.30 10.72
N PRO A 74 18.34 0.99 9.78
CA PRO A 74 18.16 2.44 9.60
C PRO A 74 16.73 2.82 9.18
N PHE A 75 16.08 2.00 8.34
CA PHE A 75 14.68 2.24 7.96
C PHE A 75 13.73 2.05 9.13
N LEU A 76 13.96 1.04 9.99
CA LEU A 76 13.11 0.80 11.15
C LEU A 76 13.19 1.95 12.17
N ILE A 77 14.41 2.39 12.51
CA ILE A 77 14.61 3.49 13.46
C ILE A 77 14.01 4.80 12.94
N ALA A 78 14.14 5.09 11.65
CA ALA A 78 13.55 6.29 11.07
C ALA A 78 12.01 6.16 10.97
N SER A 79 11.50 5.01 10.53
CA SER A 79 10.07 4.84 10.23
C SER A 79 9.18 4.92 11.47
N ILE A 80 9.61 4.39 12.63
CA ILE A 80 8.79 4.38 13.85
C ILE A 80 8.40 5.80 14.31
N PRO A 81 9.34 6.74 14.56
CA PRO A 81 9.01 8.10 14.99
C PRO A 81 8.22 8.87 13.93
N PHE A 82 8.57 8.74 12.65
CA PHE A 82 7.82 9.42 11.58
C PHE A 82 6.39 8.89 11.45
N ALA A 83 6.18 7.58 11.61
CA ALA A 83 4.83 6.99 11.63
C ALA A 83 4.02 7.48 12.84
N TYR A 84 4.65 7.61 14.01
CA TYR A 84 4.00 8.15 15.20
C TYR A 84 3.57 9.61 15.01
N PHE A 85 4.45 10.48 14.51
CA PHE A 85 4.09 11.86 14.19
C PHE A 85 2.98 11.93 13.13
N GLY A 86 3.04 11.09 12.10
CA GLY A 86 1.99 11.00 11.09
C GLY A 86 0.64 10.55 11.64
N ALA A 87 0.63 9.62 12.60
CA ALA A 87 -0.60 9.11 13.23
C ALA A 87 -1.26 10.14 14.16
N GLN A 88 -0.48 11.04 14.76
CA GLN A 88 -1.00 12.13 15.60
C GLN A 88 -1.73 13.22 14.80
N LEU A 89 -1.49 13.30 13.48
CA LEU A 89 -2.16 14.28 12.63
C LEU A 89 -3.67 13.96 12.56
N LYS A 90 -4.46 14.78 13.27
CA LYS A 90 -5.93 14.74 13.20
C LYS A 90 -6.37 15.37 11.88
N LEU A 91 -6.53 14.52 10.86
CA LEU A 91 -7.06 14.93 9.57
C LEU A 91 -8.59 14.95 9.59
N SER A 92 -9.18 16.02 9.07
CA SER A 92 -10.60 16.04 8.71
C SER A 92 -10.86 15.01 7.60
N GLN A 93 -12.07 14.42 7.59
CA GLN A 93 -12.49 13.44 6.58
C GLN A 93 -12.28 13.96 5.16
N LYS A 94 -12.62 15.23 4.89
CA LYS A 94 -12.42 15.86 3.57
C LYS A 94 -10.93 15.91 3.19
N SER A 95 -10.09 16.37 4.11
CA SER A 95 -8.64 16.46 3.89
C SER A 95 -8.02 15.08 3.66
N PHE A 96 -8.46 14.05 4.40
CA PHE A 96 -7.97 12.68 4.25
C PHE A 96 -8.24 12.14 2.85
N PHE A 97 -9.49 12.22 2.36
CA PHE A 97 -9.82 11.74 1.02
C PHE A 97 -9.16 12.54 -0.09
N LEU A 98 -8.99 13.85 0.10
CA LEU A 98 -8.31 14.69 -0.88
C LEU A 98 -6.82 14.33 -0.99
N ILE A 99 -6.15 14.11 0.14
CA ILE A 99 -4.75 13.63 0.17
C ILE A 99 -4.65 12.22 -0.42
N LEU A 100 -5.52 11.30 0.00
CA LEU A 100 -5.52 9.92 -0.48
C LEU A 100 -5.73 9.86 -1.99
N GLY A 101 -6.77 10.53 -2.50
CA GLY A 101 -7.10 10.56 -3.93
C GLY A 101 -6.01 11.20 -4.78
N SER A 102 -5.48 12.35 -4.35
CA SER A 102 -4.38 13.01 -5.05
C SER A 102 -3.10 12.16 -5.08
N ALA A 103 -2.75 11.51 -3.97
CA ALA A 103 -1.61 10.60 -3.92
C ALA A 103 -1.78 9.39 -4.85
N LEU A 104 -2.99 8.82 -4.92
CA LEU A 104 -3.28 7.70 -5.82
C LEU A 104 -3.19 8.11 -7.29
N ILE A 105 -3.77 9.25 -7.66
CA ILE A 105 -3.69 9.78 -9.03
C ILE A 105 -2.24 10.05 -9.40
N LEU A 106 -1.48 10.72 -8.52
CA LEU A 106 -0.08 11.04 -8.76
C LEU A 106 0.77 9.78 -8.95
N SER A 107 0.56 8.76 -8.11
CA SER A 107 1.22 7.46 -8.23
C SER A 107 0.88 6.76 -9.55
N GLY A 108 -0.40 6.77 -9.95
CA GLY A 108 -0.85 6.21 -11.22
C GLY A 108 -0.24 6.91 -12.44
N VAL A 109 -0.21 8.25 -12.43
CA VAL A 109 0.43 9.05 -13.49
C VAL A 109 1.93 8.76 -13.56
N PHE A 110 2.62 8.73 -12.42
CA PHE A 110 4.06 8.46 -12.38
C PHE A 110 4.38 7.05 -12.89
N LEU A 111 3.56 6.06 -12.55
CA LEU A 111 3.69 4.70 -13.06
C LEU A 111 3.47 4.63 -14.58
N MET A 112 2.45 5.33 -15.10
CA MET A 112 2.16 5.40 -16.53
C MET A 112 3.30 6.07 -17.31
N LEU A 113 3.85 7.18 -16.80
CA LEU A 113 5.00 7.85 -17.39
C LEU A 113 6.23 6.93 -17.40
N ARG A 114 6.50 6.23 -16.29
CA ARG A 114 7.59 5.24 -16.23
C ARG A 114 7.39 4.14 -17.26
N PHE A 115 6.16 3.64 -17.44
CA PHE A 115 5.84 2.62 -18.43
C PHE A 115 6.10 3.11 -19.86
N LEU A 116 5.66 4.32 -20.20
CA LEU A 116 5.89 4.93 -21.52
C LEU A 116 7.38 5.14 -21.80
N THR A 117 8.14 5.70 -20.84
CA THR A 117 9.60 5.88 -20.98
C THR A 117 10.33 4.55 -21.14
N THR A 118 9.89 3.50 -20.41
CA THR A 118 10.47 2.16 -20.54
C THR A 118 10.25 1.58 -21.94
N GLN A 119 9.08 1.80 -22.55
CA GLN A 119 8.76 1.36 -23.91
C GLN A 119 9.50 2.14 -25.00
N ILE A 120 9.74 3.44 -24.81
CA ILE A 120 10.54 4.25 -25.75
C ILE A 120 11.98 3.71 -25.78
N LYS A 121 12.55 3.43 -24.61
CA LYS A 121 13.92 2.89 -24.50
C LYS A 121 14.07 1.49 -25.09
N SER A 122 13.04 0.65 -25.07
CA SER A 122 13.10 -0.68 -25.72
C SER A 122 13.02 -0.61 -27.25
N THR A 123 12.51 0.50 -27.80
CA THR A 123 12.37 0.72 -29.25
C THR A 123 13.64 1.28 -29.88
N GLU A 124 14.45 2.06 -29.14
CA GLU A 124 15.76 2.56 -29.63
C GLU A 124 16.87 1.49 -29.67
N PHE A 125 16.71 0.37 -28.97
CA PHE A 125 17.69 -0.72 -28.94
C PHE A 125 17.36 -1.89 -29.89
N LYS A 126 16.53 -1.65 -30.93
CA LYS A 126 16.16 -2.65 -31.92
C LYS A 126 16.61 -2.27 -33.33
#